data_AF-A0A9X6AHR0-F1
#
_entry.id   AF-A0A9X6AHR0-F1
#
_cell.length_a   1.000
_cell.length_b   1.000
_cell.length_c   1.000
_cell.angle_alpha   90.00
_cell.angle_beta   90.00
_cell.angle_gamma   90.00
#
_symmetry.space_group_name_H-M   'P 1'
#
loop_
_entity.id
_entity.type
_entity.pdbx_description
1 polymer ?
#
loop_
_entity_poly.entity_id
_entity_poly.type
_entity_poly.pdbx_seq_one_letter_code
_entity_poly.pdbx_strand_id
1 'polypeptide(L)'
;MPHFPMDSPDSVRSLPARRSVLGAMAATAASPALLGLSSPASAASAAPVAQPRALPGGGDLGPNVIVFDPSTSGIQAKLDEVFRQQESAQFGTGRYALLFKPGTYNGLNAQLGFYTSIAGLGLSPDDTAINGDVTVDAGWFNGNATQNFWRSAENLALTPVSGTNRWAVAQAAPFRRMHVRGGLNLAPPGYGWASGGYIADSRIDGSVGPYSQQQWYTRDSSVGGWANAVWHMVFSGVQGAPAQSFPNPPYTTLDTTPVSREKPFLYLNGSEYRVFLPERRTNARGTTWGSGTPRGTSLPLTQFYVARPGVTAATLNAALTQGLHLLLTPGIYHLDQPIQVDRAGTVVLGLGYATLIPDNGVTALRTADV
;
A
#
# COMPACT_ATOMS: atom_id res chain seq x y z
N MET A 1 31.66 25.86 16.50
CA MET A 1 31.14 27.24 16.49
C MET A 1 32.09 28.10 15.68
N PRO A 2 31.62 28.64 14.55
CA PRO A 2 31.74 30.07 14.35
C PRO A 2 30.37 30.70 14.05
N HIS A 3 30.15 31.84 14.69
CA HIS A 3 29.00 32.73 14.56
C HIS A 3 28.95 33.39 13.18
N PHE A 4 27.75 33.45 12.60
CA PHE A 4 27.39 34.42 11.56
C PHE A 4 26.42 35.44 12.17
N PRO A 5 26.60 36.75 11.92
CA PRO A 5 25.72 37.79 12.46
C PRO A 5 24.42 37.89 11.65
N MET A 6 23.32 38.04 12.38
CA MET A 6 22.04 38.54 11.85
C MET A 6 22.13 40.04 11.64
N ASP A 7 21.60 40.52 10.52
CA ASP A 7 20.98 41.84 10.43
C ASP A 7 19.82 41.80 9.43
N SER A 8 18.66 42.23 9.91
CA SER A 8 17.52 42.72 9.12
C SER A 8 17.31 44.17 9.53
N PRO A 9 16.84 45.02 8.60
CA PRO A 9 15.79 45.92 9.03
C PRO A 9 14.61 46.01 8.06
N ASP A 10 13.48 46.25 8.71
CA ASP A 10 12.15 46.56 8.23
C ASP A 10 12.06 47.46 6.99
N SER A 11 11.07 47.17 6.14
CA SER A 11 10.37 48.21 5.40
C SER A 11 8.86 47.98 5.45
N VAL A 12 8.17 49.06 5.82
CA VAL A 12 6.77 49.15 6.21
C VAL A 12 5.94 49.72 5.05
N ARG A 13 4.78 49.09 4.80
CA ARG A 13 3.52 49.59 4.18
C ARG A 13 3.54 50.15 2.75
N SER A 14 2.66 49.60 1.91
CA SER A 14 1.37 50.27 1.59
C SER A 14 0.40 49.32 0.84
N LEU A 15 -0.86 49.33 1.26
CA LEU A 15 -2.00 48.66 0.60
C LEU A 15 -2.73 49.68 -0.29
N PRO A 16 -3.16 49.34 -1.51
CA PRO A 16 -4.15 50.14 -2.23
C PRO A 16 -5.58 49.75 -1.83
N ALA A 17 -6.35 50.78 -1.51
CA ALA A 17 -7.71 50.73 -1.00
C ALA A 17 -8.76 50.28 -2.04
N ARG A 18 -9.82 49.68 -1.51
CA ARG A 18 -11.11 49.42 -2.17
C ARG A 18 -11.70 50.73 -2.72
N ARG A 19 -12.12 50.72 -3.98
CA ARG A 19 -13.09 51.68 -4.52
C ARG A 19 -14.42 50.97 -4.76
N SER A 20 -15.36 51.22 -3.87
CA SER A 20 -16.80 51.05 -4.08
C SER A 20 -17.32 52.27 -4.83
N VAL A 21 -18.02 52.05 -5.95
CA VAL A 21 -18.86 53.07 -6.58
C VAL A 21 -20.28 52.51 -6.62
N LEU A 22 -21.13 53.10 -5.78
CA LEU A 22 -22.59 53.05 -5.87
C LEU A 22 -23.02 54.10 -6.90
N GLY A 23 -23.75 53.67 -7.93
CA GLY A 23 -24.49 54.52 -8.84
C GLY A 23 -25.90 53.96 -9.01
N ALA A 24 -26.85 54.59 -8.34
CA ALA A 24 -28.29 54.39 -8.56
C ALA A 24 -28.79 55.33 -9.67
N MET A 25 -30.06 55.14 -10.08
CA MET A 25 -30.89 55.89 -11.05
C MET A 25 -30.98 55.19 -12.42
N ALA A 26 -32.11 55.10 -13.11
CA ALA A 26 -33.53 55.26 -12.83
C ALA A 26 -34.24 54.68 -14.07
N ALA A 27 -35.48 54.24 -13.89
CA ALA A 27 -36.30 53.61 -14.92
C ALA A 27 -36.67 54.56 -16.07
N THR A 28 -36.65 54.05 -17.30
CA THR A 28 -37.51 54.52 -18.39
C THR A 28 -37.99 53.33 -19.21
N ALA A 29 -39.30 53.09 -19.14
CA ALA A 29 -40.01 52.17 -20.00
C ALA A 29 -40.10 52.73 -21.42
N ALA A 30 -39.81 51.89 -22.42
CA ALA A 30 -40.20 52.12 -23.80
C ALA A 30 -40.45 50.76 -24.45
N SER A 31 -41.73 50.44 -24.67
CA SER A 31 -42.17 49.31 -25.46
C SER A 31 -42.14 49.66 -26.95
N PRO A 32 -41.55 48.83 -27.80
CA PRO A 32 -41.98 48.71 -29.19
C PRO A 32 -42.87 47.47 -29.33
N ALA A 33 -44.13 47.70 -29.70
CA ALA A 33 -45.00 46.65 -30.19
C ALA A 33 -44.45 46.16 -31.54
N LEU A 34 -43.88 44.95 -31.56
CA LEU A 34 -43.57 44.22 -32.78
C LEU A 34 -44.61 43.11 -32.93
N LEU A 35 -45.53 43.30 -33.88
CA LEU A 35 -46.41 42.27 -34.41
C LEU A 35 -45.54 41.27 -35.21
N GLY A 36 -45.05 40.25 -34.52
CA GLY A 36 -44.33 39.12 -35.11
C GLY A 36 -45.26 37.91 -35.26
N LEU A 37 -45.34 37.40 -36.48
CA LEU A 37 -46.12 36.24 -36.90
C LEU A 37 -45.92 35.04 -35.98
N SER A 38 -47.01 34.48 -35.44
CA SER A 38 -47.01 33.24 -34.69
C SER A 38 -46.79 32.04 -35.63
N SER A 39 -45.53 31.62 -35.78
CA SER A 39 -45.23 30.26 -36.24
C SER A 39 -45.37 29.30 -35.06
N PRO A 40 -46.04 28.14 -35.20
CA PRO A 40 -46.05 27.15 -34.14
C PRO A 40 -44.62 26.62 -33.96
N ALA A 41 -43.99 26.98 -32.85
CA ALA A 41 -42.75 26.35 -32.42
C ALA A 41 -43.07 24.88 -32.11
N SER A 42 -42.65 24.00 -33.01
CA SER A 42 -42.69 22.55 -32.79
C SER A 42 -41.84 22.27 -31.55
N ALA A 43 -42.48 21.80 -30.48
CA ALA A 43 -41.80 21.35 -29.27
C ALA A 43 -40.93 20.15 -29.67
N ALA A 44 -39.64 20.41 -29.91
CA ALA A 44 -38.65 19.36 -30.02
C ALA A 44 -38.67 18.60 -28.69
N SER A 45 -39.10 17.34 -28.73
CA SER A 45 -38.97 16.41 -27.61
C SER A 45 -37.52 16.45 -27.14
N ALA A 46 -37.29 16.92 -25.91
CA ALA A 46 -35.97 16.88 -25.31
C ALA A 46 -35.52 15.42 -25.32
N ALA A 47 -34.45 15.12 -26.06
CA ALA A 47 -33.83 13.82 -26.03
C ALA A 47 -33.55 13.45 -24.57
N PRO A 48 -33.85 12.21 -24.12
CA PRO A 48 -33.59 11.83 -22.75
C PRO A 48 -32.11 12.07 -22.47
N VAL A 49 -31.83 12.92 -21.48
CA VAL A 49 -30.48 13.14 -20.98
C VAL A 49 -29.96 11.75 -20.59
N ALA A 50 -28.97 11.24 -21.34
CA ALA A 50 -28.39 9.95 -21.07
C ALA A 50 -27.88 9.96 -19.62
N GLN A 51 -28.53 9.19 -18.75
CA GLN A 51 -28.09 9.04 -17.38
C GLN A 51 -26.62 8.56 -17.42
N PRO A 52 -25.70 9.19 -16.67
CA PRO A 52 -24.33 8.73 -16.60
C PRO A 52 -24.34 7.25 -16.26
N ARG A 53 -23.77 6.41 -17.14
CA ARG A 53 -23.72 4.97 -16.92
C ARG A 53 -22.95 4.71 -15.64
N ALA A 54 -23.57 4.01 -14.69
CA ALA A 54 -22.91 3.59 -13.45
C ALA A 54 -21.61 2.84 -13.78
N LEU A 55 -20.54 3.17 -13.05
CA LEU A 55 -19.25 2.50 -13.23
C LEU A 55 -19.37 1.08 -12.66
N PRO A 56 -18.89 0.06 -13.39
CA PRO A 56 -18.96 -1.31 -12.90
C PRO A 56 -17.98 -1.51 -11.74
N GLY A 57 -18.40 -2.28 -10.75
CA GLY A 57 -17.49 -2.84 -9.76
C GLY A 57 -16.94 -4.19 -10.20
N GLY A 58 -15.73 -4.53 -9.75
CA GLY A 58 -15.01 -5.73 -10.15
C GLY A 58 -14.29 -5.60 -11.49
N GLY A 59 -13.98 -6.74 -12.09
CA GLY A 59 -13.25 -6.84 -13.36
C GLY A 59 -11.89 -7.52 -13.22
N ASP A 60 -11.23 -7.69 -14.35
CA ASP A 60 -9.88 -8.25 -14.43
C ASP A 60 -8.85 -7.32 -13.72
N LEU A 61 -7.81 -7.90 -13.13
CA LEU A 61 -6.82 -7.16 -12.33
C LEU A 61 -5.69 -6.55 -13.18
N GLY A 62 -5.74 -6.71 -14.50
CA GLY A 62 -4.76 -6.17 -15.43
C GLY A 62 -3.49 -7.03 -15.54
N PRO A 63 -2.64 -6.74 -16.54
CA PRO A 63 -1.52 -7.61 -16.92
C PRO A 63 -0.38 -7.66 -15.90
N ASN A 64 -0.30 -6.66 -15.02
CA ASN A 64 0.77 -6.54 -14.03
C ASN A 64 0.45 -7.26 -12.71
N VAL A 65 -0.75 -7.85 -12.61
CA VAL A 65 -1.11 -8.78 -11.54
C VAL A 65 -0.96 -10.19 -12.07
N ILE A 66 0.12 -10.85 -11.66
CA ILE A 66 0.47 -12.19 -12.10
C ILE A 66 -0.01 -13.16 -11.02
N VAL A 67 -1.00 -14.00 -11.36
CA VAL A 67 -1.64 -14.92 -10.42
C VAL A 67 -1.20 -16.35 -10.73
N PHE A 68 -0.63 -17.00 -9.73
CA PHE A 68 -0.19 -18.40 -9.79
C PHE A 68 -1.14 -19.28 -9.00
N ASP A 69 -1.35 -20.51 -9.46
CA ASP A 69 -1.88 -21.61 -8.66
C ASP A 69 -0.90 -22.79 -8.63
N PRO A 70 -1.08 -23.78 -7.73
CA PRO A 70 -0.10 -24.87 -7.58
C PRO A 70 0.13 -25.70 -8.85
N SER A 71 -0.77 -25.63 -9.83
CA SER A 71 -0.65 -26.33 -11.12
C SER A 71 0.01 -25.50 -12.21
N THR A 72 0.23 -24.21 -11.98
CA THR A 72 0.85 -23.30 -12.95
C THR A 72 2.27 -23.76 -13.22
N SER A 73 2.60 -24.04 -14.49
CA SER A 73 3.96 -24.40 -14.91
C SER A 73 4.85 -23.17 -15.03
N GLY A 74 6.15 -23.32 -14.82
CA GLY A 74 7.13 -22.26 -15.06
C GLY A 74 7.09 -21.08 -14.07
N ILE A 75 6.52 -21.25 -12.87
CA ILE A 75 6.43 -20.19 -11.84
C ILE A 75 7.80 -19.56 -11.57
N GLN A 76 8.82 -20.38 -11.28
CA GLN A 76 10.17 -19.87 -11.00
C GLN A 76 10.72 -19.02 -12.15
N ALA A 77 10.56 -19.45 -13.40
CA ALA A 77 11.03 -18.70 -14.55
C ALA A 77 10.36 -17.33 -14.67
N LYS A 78 9.05 -17.23 -14.32
CA LYS A 78 8.35 -15.96 -14.31
C LYS A 78 8.78 -15.05 -13.15
N LEU A 79 9.02 -15.61 -11.98
CA LEU A 79 9.60 -14.89 -10.83
C LEU A 79 10.96 -14.31 -11.20
N ASP A 80 11.82 -15.11 -11.82
CA ASP A 80 13.16 -14.67 -12.25
C ASP A 80 13.09 -13.60 -13.35
N GLU A 81 12.11 -13.70 -14.26
CA GLU A 81 11.89 -12.69 -15.29
C GLU A 81 11.55 -11.32 -14.69
N VAL A 82 10.60 -11.27 -13.76
CA VAL A 82 10.21 -10.04 -13.07
C VAL A 82 11.38 -9.51 -12.23
N PHE A 83 12.09 -10.39 -11.52
CA PHE A 83 13.26 -10.01 -10.73
C PHE A 83 14.33 -9.34 -11.59
N ARG A 84 14.75 -9.94 -12.71
CA ARG A 84 15.77 -9.36 -13.60
C ARG A 84 15.40 -7.97 -14.12
N GLN A 85 14.11 -7.73 -14.36
CA GLN A 85 13.64 -6.40 -14.78
C GLN A 85 13.69 -5.39 -13.65
N GLN A 86 13.39 -5.83 -12.42
CA GLN A 86 13.16 -4.95 -11.28
C GLN A 86 14.33 -4.83 -10.31
N GLU A 87 15.34 -5.70 -10.36
CA GLU A 87 16.43 -5.78 -9.39
C GLU A 87 17.13 -4.43 -9.19
N SER A 88 17.52 -3.78 -10.29
CA SER A 88 18.23 -2.48 -10.29
C SER A 88 17.35 -1.31 -10.73
N ALA A 89 16.04 -1.52 -10.88
CA ALA A 89 15.10 -0.53 -11.41
C ALA A 89 14.59 0.46 -10.35
N GLN A 90 15.51 1.07 -9.58
CA GLN A 90 15.17 1.91 -8.42
C GLN A 90 14.18 3.03 -8.74
N PHE A 91 14.31 3.68 -9.89
CA PHE A 91 13.39 4.72 -10.37
C PHE A 91 12.66 4.30 -11.66
N GLY A 92 12.57 3.00 -11.91
CA GLY A 92 11.85 2.46 -13.05
C GLY A 92 10.33 2.58 -12.91
N THR A 93 9.63 2.44 -14.03
CA THR A 93 8.17 2.52 -14.10
C THR A 93 7.47 1.17 -13.93
N GLY A 94 8.21 0.06 -13.98
CA GLY A 94 7.68 -1.29 -13.77
C GLY A 94 7.05 -1.43 -12.38
N ARG A 95 5.87 -2.05 -12.33
CA ARG A 95 5.06 -2.30 -11.12
C ARG A 95 4.47 -3.70 -11.24
N TYR A 96 4.66 -4.56 -10.24
CA TYR A 96 4.20 -5.95 -10.31
C TYR A 96 3.59 -6.43 -8.99
N ALA A 97 2.49 -7.18 -9.10
CA ALA A 97 1.94 -7.97 -8.01
C ALA A 97 1.99 -9.46 -8.36
N LEU A 98 2.68 -10.24 -7.54
CA LEU A 98 2.86 -11.68 -7.66
C LEU A 98 1.94 -12.34 -6.63
N LEU A 99 0.80 -12.87 -7.08
CA LEU A 99 -0.24 -13.39 -6.19
C LEU A 99 -0.32 -14.91 -6.30
N PHE A 100 -0.38 -15.59 -5.17
CA PHE A 100 -0.39 -17.06 -5.10
C PHE A 100 -1.75 -17.50 -4.56
N LYS A 101 -2.48 -18.31 -5.34
CA LYS A 101 -3.72 -18.94 -4.87
C LYS A 101 -3.43 -19.89 -3.69
N PRO A 102 -4.41 -20.15 -2.82
CA PRO A 102 -4.27 -21.16 -1.77
C PRO A 102 -3.75 -22.50 -2.30
N GLY A 103 -2.82 -23.10 -1.56
CA GLY A 103 -2.13 -24.33 -1.91
C GLY A 103 -0.65 -24.30 -1.52
N THR A 104 0.06 -25.34 -1.93
CA THR A 104 1.49 -25.54 -1.62
C THR A 104 2.33 -25.47 -2.88
N TYR A 105 3.39 -24.67 -2.83
CA TYR A 105 4.37 -24.48 -3.90
C TYR A 105 5.73 -24.98 -3.42
N ASN A 106 6.50 -25.66 -4.28
CA ASN A 106 7.76 -26.30 -3.88
C ASN A 106 8.93 -25.81 -4.74
N GLY A 107 10.11 -25.70 -4.13
CA GLY A 107 11.37 -25.42 -4.81
C GLY A 107 11.46 -24.01 -5.40
N LEU A 108 10.68 -23.06 -4.85
CA LEU A 108 10.70 -21.67 -5.31
C LEU A 108 11.71 -20.84 -4.51
N ASN A 109 12.43 -19.97 -5.19
CA ASN A 109 13.13 -18.84 -4.58
C ASN A 109 12.65 -17.56 -5.27
N ALA A 110 11.66 -16.90 -4.67
CA ALA A 110 11.09 -15.66 -5.17
C ALA A 110 11.96 -14.47 -4.76
N GLN A 111 12.97 -14.15 -5.58
CA GLN A 111 13.75 -12.92 -5.40
C GLN A 111 12.91 -11.70 -5.79
N LEU A 112 12.84 -10.70 -4.92
CA LEU A 112 12.06 -9.48 -5.17
C LEU A 112 12.95 -8.28 -5.46
N GLY A 113 12.74 -7.67 -6.63
CA GLY A 113 13.32 -6.38 -7.01
C GLY A 113 12.49 -5.20 -6.52
N PHE A 114 12.76 -4.01 -7.05
CA PHE A 114 11.97 -2.81 -6.79
C PHE A 114 10.53 -2.96 -7.26
N TYR A 115 9.62 -2.21 -6.63
CA TYR A 115 8.20 -2.11 -6.94
C TYR A 115 7.46 -3.42 -7.18
N THR A 116 7.82 -4.45 -6.41
CA THR A 116 7.24 -5.79 -6.52
C THR A 116 6.60 -6.17 -5.19
N SER A 117 5.31 -6.48 -5.21
CA SER A 117 4.61 -7.09 -4.07
C SER A 117 4.39 -8.57 -4.33
N ILE A 118 4.68 -9.42 -3.36
CA ILE A 118 4.31 -10.83 -3.37
C ILE A 118 3.31 -11.12 -2.25
N ALA A 119 2.24 -11.85 -2.54
CA ALA A 119 1.26 -12.20 -1.52
C ALA A 119 0.51 -13.52 -1.79
N GLY A 120 0.05 -14.15 -0.71
CA GLY A 120 -0.89 -15.27 -0.78
C GLY A 120 -2.34 -14.79 -0.78
N LEU A 121 -3.20 -15.52 -1.49
CA LEU A 121 -4.63 -15.25 -1.64
C LEU A 121 -5.49 -16.10 -0.68
N GLY A 122 -4.88 -16.67 0.35
CA GLY A 122 -5.58 -17.32 1.46
C GLY A 122 -6.22 -16.32 2.42
N LEU A 123 -7.08 -16.80 3.32
CA LEU A 123 -7.52 -15.97 4.44
C LEU A 123 -6.50 -16.01 5.59
N SER A 124 -5.75 -17.10 5.70
CA SER A 124 -4.62 -17.30 6.61
C SER A 124 -3.31 -17.44 5.83
N PRO A 125 -2.14 -17.08 6.40
CA PRO A 125 -0.84 -17.30 5.75
C PRO A 125 -0.61 -18.78 5.40
N ASP A 126 -1.05 -19.69 6.28
CA ASP A 126 -0.88 -21.13 6.10
C ASP A 126 -1.71 -21.73 4.96
N ASP A 127 -2.71 -21.00 4.45
CA ASP A 127 -3.48 -21.44 3.28
C ASP A 127 -2.63 -21.37 2.01
N THR A 128 -1.54 -20.58 1.99
CA THR A 128 -0.63 -20.41 0.85
C THR A 128 0.81 -20.64 1.29
N ALA A 129 1.29 -21.87 1.14
CA ALA A 129 2.60 -22.29 1.61
C ALA A 129 3.62 -22.39 0.48
N ILE A 130 4.80 -21.80 0.68
CA ILE A 130 5.97 -21.94 -0.20
C ILE A 130 7.03 -22.74 0.56
N ASN A 131 7.30 -23.96 0.12
CA ASN A 131 8.48 -24.73 0.51
C ASN A 131 9.66 -24.23 -0.32
N GLY A 132 10.29 -23.18 0.20
CA GLY A 132 11.13 -22.28 -0.55
C GLY A 132 11.25 -20.93 0.16
N ASP A 133 11.73 -19.95 -0.59
CA ASP A 133 12.15 -18.66 -0.04
C ASP A 133 11.45 -17.50 -0.76
N VAL A 134 11.21 -16.42 -0.02
CA VAL A 134 10.85 -15.11 -0.55
C VAL A 134 11.96 -14.16 -0.15
N THR A 135 12.83 -13.85 -1.11
CA THR A 135 14.16 -13.32 -0.83
C THR A 135 14.29 -11.87 -1.26
N VAL A 136 14.88 -11.06 -0.38
CA VAL A 136 15.54 -9.82 -0.78
C VAL A 136 17.00 -9.90 -0.37
N ASP A 137 17.87 -9.58 -1.32
CA ASP A 137 19.30 -9.48 -1.15
C ASP A 137 19.81 -8.15 -1.77
N ALA A 138 21.10 -7.86 -1.66
CA ALA A 138 21.73 -6.61 -2.09
C ALA A 138 22.84 -6.82 -3.13
N GLY A 139 22.78 -7.90 -3.91
CA GLY A 139 23.75 -8.21 -4.97
C GLY A 139 23.95 -7.04 -5.95
N TRP A 140 22.84 -6.43 -6.39
CA TRP A 140 22.83 -5.26 -7.30
C TRP A 140 23.63 -4.05 -6.80
N PHE A 141 23.81 -3.92 -5.49
CA PHE A 141 24.54 -2.82 -4.86
C PHE A 141 25.67 -3.33 -3.96
N ASN A 142 26.36 -4.39 -4.39
CA ASN A 142 27.57 -4.93 -3.77
C ASN A 142 27.41 -5.26 -2.27
N GLY A 143 26.27 -5.83 -1.89
CA GLY A 143 25.98 -6.21 -0.50
C GLY A 143 25.50 -5.04 0.38
N ASN A 144 25.35 -3.84 -0.16
CA ASN A 144 24.78 -2.70 0.56
C ASN A 144 23.24 -2.65 0.39
N ALA A 145 22.50 -3.01 1.44
CA ALA A 145 21.04 -3.06 1.43
C ALA A 145 20.37 -1.71 1.70
N THR A 146 21.10 -0.61 1.88
CA THR A 146 20.54 0.72 2.24
C THR A 146 19.57 1.30 1.20
N GLN A 147 19.51 0.72 0.00
CA GLN A 147 18.62 1.16 -1.08
C GLN A 147 17.58 0.11 -1.46
N ASN A 148 17.43 -0.97 -0.69
CA ASN A 148 16.43 -2.01 -0.94
C ASN A 148 15.02 -1.58 -0.50
N PHE A 149 14.47 -0.63 -1.26
CA PHE A 149 13.16 -0.01 -1.01
C PHE A 149 12.03 -0.70 -1.79
N TRP A 150 10.81 -0.26 -1.48
CA TRP A 150 9.60 -0.39 -2.30
C TRP A 150 9.31 -1.81 -2.78
N ARG A 151 9.22 -2.77 -1.86
CA ARG A 151 8.76 -4.15 -2.12
C ARG A 151 7.99 -4.70 -0.94
N SER A 152 7.21 -5.77 -1.06
CA SER A 152 6.45 -6.26 0.10
C SER A 152 6.17 -7.75 0.02
N ALA A 153 6.10 -8.40 1.18
CA ALA A 153 5.62 -9.76 1.33
C ALA A 153 4.42 -9.79 2.27
N GLU A 154 3.34 -10.47 1.88
CA GLU A 154 2.11 -10.55 2.66
C GLU A 154 1.41 -11.91 2.61
N ASN A 155 0.89 -12.39 3.74
CA ASN A 155 -0.07 -13.49 3.80
C ASN A 155 0.42 -14.81 3.17
N LEU A 156 1.66 -15.20 3.49
CA LEU A 156 2.29 -16.44 3.02
C LEU A 156 2.91 -17.21 4.18
N ALA A 157 2.90 -18.53 4.09
CA ALA A 157 3.74 -19.40 4.89
C ALA A 157 4.99 -19.80 4.11
N LEU A 158 6.16 -19.71 4.73
CA LEU A 158 7.46 -20.06 4.14
C LEU A 158 8.08 -21.21 4.93
N THR A 159 8.56 -22.23 4.23
CA THR A 159 9.49 -23.24 4.76
C THR A 159 10.82 -23.04 4.03
N PRO A 160 11.72 -22.18 4.53
CA PRO A 160 12.93 -21.77 3.82
C PRO A 160 13.86 -22.96 3.58
N VAL A 161 14.50 -23.06 2.40
CA VAL A 161 15.27 -24.26 2.04
C VAL A 161 16.45 -24.53 2.98
N SER A 162 17.04 -23.46 3.54
CA SER A 162 18.16 -23.53 4.49
C SER A 162 17.71 -23.47 5.96
N GLY A 163 16.41 -23.47 6.21
CA GLY A 163 15.82 -23.21 7.52
C GLY A 163 15.80 -21.72 7.92
N THR A 164 16.33 -20.81 7.10
CA THR A 164 16.27 -19.36 7.33
C THR A 164 15.96 -18.59 6.04
N ASN A 165 14.89 -17.80 6.03
CA ASN A 165 14.55 -16.89 4.92
C ASN A 165 15.38 -15.60 5.03
N ARG A 166 15.75 -14.97 3.91
CA ARG A 166 16.41 -13.64 3.92
C ARG A 166 15.49 -12.52 3.43
N TRP A 167 15.35 -11.47 4.23
CA TRP A 167 14.63 -10.24 3.90
C TRP A 167 15.53 -9.02 4.13
N ALA A 168 16.60 -8.90 3.33
CA ALA A 168 17.61 -7.86 3.47
C ALA A 168 17.16 -6.51 2.89
N VAL A 169 16.27 -5.82 3.61
CA VAL A 169 15.61 -4.60 3.13
C VAL A 169 16.06 -3.33 3.85
N ALA A 170 15.68 -2.18 3.29
CA ALA A 170 15.69 -0.89 3.95
C ALA A 170 14.24 -0.38 4.19
N GLN A 171 14.00 0.92 4.06
CA GLN A 171 12.67 1.52 4.27
C GLN A 171 11.64 1.10 3.20
N ALA A 172 10.35 1.30 3.50
CA ALA A 172 9.23 1.02 2.61
C ALA A 172 9.23 -0.43 2.05
N ALA A 173 9.58 -1.40 2.91
CA ALA A 173 9.62 -2.81 2.55
C ALA A 173 8.90 -3.71 3.58
N PRO A 174 7.57 -3.56 3.74
CA PRO A 174 6.83 -4.22 4.80
C PRO A 174 6.78 -5.75 4.64
N PHE A 175 6.90 -6.44 5.76
CA PHE A 175 6.71 -7.89 5.90
C PHE A 175 5.51 -8.11 6.84
N ARG A 176 4.35 -8.45 6.27
CA ARG A 176 3.07 -8.47 7.00
C ARG A 176 2.42 -9.84 6.93
N ARG A 177 1.82 -10.29 8.03
CA ARG A 177 0.98 -11.49 7.98
C ARG A 177 1.72 -12.71 7.42
N MET A 178 2.97 -12.90 7.82
CA MET A 178 3.81 -13.99 7.32
C MET A 178 3.95 -15.09 8.37
N HIS A 179 4.03 -16.34 7.93
CA HIS A 179 4.42 -17.46 8.78
C HIS A 179 5.76 -18.03 8.29
N VAL A 180 6.86 -17.72 8.96
CA VAL A 180 8.17 -18.28 8.63
C VAL A 180 8.41 -19.49 9.53
N ARG A 181 8.36 -20.69 8.94
CA ARG A 181 8.64 -21.98 9.60
C ARG A 181 10.15 -22.21 9.64
N GLY A 182 10.84 -21.31 10.33
CA GLY A 182 12.30 -21.22 10.37
C GLY A 182 12.77 -19.87 10.91
N GLY A 183 14.04 -19.56 10.72
CA GLY A 183 14.62 -18.25 11.04
C GLY A 183 14.32 -17.19 9.98
N LEU A 184 14.53 -15.93 10.34
CA LEU A 184 14.44 -14.80 9.41
C LEU A 184 15.68 -13.91 9.54
N ASN A 185 16.52 -13.90 8.51
CA ASN A 185 17.70 -13.05 8.42
C ASN A 185 17.34 -11.73 7.74
N LEU A 186 17.63 -10.61 8.39
CA LEU A 186 17.31 -9.27 7.88
C LEU A 186 18.54 -8.56 7.28
N ALA A 187 19.72 -9.18 7.29
CA ALA A 187 20.93 -8.61 6.72
C ALA A 187 21.28 -9.24 5.37
N PRO A 188 21.94 -8.47 4.48
CA PRO A 188 22.52 -9.05 3.27
C PRO A 188 23.69 -9.98 3.62
N PRO A 189 24.09 -10.91 2.75
CA PRO A 189 25.34 -11.64 2.84
C PRO A 189 26.52 -10.70 3.08
N GLY A 190 27.40 -11.09 3.99
CA GLY A 190 28.54 -10.27 4.40
C GLY A 190 28.22 -9.16 5.40
N TYR A 191 26.96 -9.02 5.84
CA TYR A 191 26.55 -8.04 6.86
C TYR A 191 26.86 -6.58 6.48
N GLY A 192 26.71 -6.25 5.19
CA GLY A 192 26.79 -4.88 4.70
C GLY A 192 25.73 -3.97 5.32
N TRP A 193 25.80 -2.67 5.01
CA TRP A 193 24.89 -1.69 5.58
C TRP A 193 23.43 -2.00 5.24
N ALA A 194 22.55 -1.88 6.24
CA ALA A 194 21.12 -2.08 6.08
C ALA A 194 20.35 -1.17 7.06
N SER A 195 19.21 -0.63 6.61
CA SER A 195 18.44 0.41 7.32
C SER A 195 16.93 0.15 7.23
N GLY A 196 16.53 -1.08 7.55
CA GLY A 196 15.14 -1.48 7.73
C GLY A 196 14.54 -0.92 9.02
N GLY A 197 13.42 -1.42 9.49
CA GLY A 197 12.49 -2.30 8.78
C GLY A 197 11.20 -2.46 9.57
N TYR A 198 10.23 -3.16 8.97
CA TYR A 198 8.89 -3.27 9.51
C TYR A 198 8.35 -4.70 9.39
N ILE A 199 8.04 -5.32 10.54
CA ILE A 199 7.30 -6.58 10.62
C ILE A 199 5.99 -6.35 11.39
N ALA A 200 4.88 -6.88 10.88
CA ALA A 200 3.62 -6.88 11.62
C ALA A 200 2.81 -8.16 11.39
N ASP A 201 1.99 -8.51 12.37
CA ASP A 201 1.03 -9.62 12.28
C ASP A 201 1.68 -10.94 11.87
N SER A 202 2.95 -11.17 12.19
CA SER A 202 3.72 -12.29 11.64
C SER A 202 4.15 -13.27 12.72
N ARG A 203 4.33 -14.53 12.35
CA ARG A 203 4.89 -15.59 13.18
C ARG A 203 6.19 -16.07 12.56
N ILE A 204 7.29 -15.95 13.29
CA ILE A 204 8.59 -16.51 12.92
C ILE A 204 8.89 -17.58 13.97
N ASP A 205 8.86 -18.85 13.57
CA ASP A 205 9.05 -19.97 14.50
C ASP A 205 10.47 -20.01 15.08
N GLY A 206 11.46 -19.61 14.28
CA GLY A 206 12.86 -19.51 14.69
C GLY A 206 13.25 -18.12 15.22
N SER A 207 14.56 -17.86 15.22
CA SER A 207 15.09 -16.55 15.59
C SER A 207 15.05 -15.58 14.41
N VAL A 208 14.69 -14.33 14.70
CA VAL A 208 14.97 -13.21 13.79
C VAL A 208 16.41 -12.73 14.03
N GLY A 209 17.18 -12.58 12.95
CA GLY A 209 18.57 -12.13 12.97
C GLY A 209 18.74 -10.81 12.23
N PRO A 210 18.78 -9.66 12.94
CA PRO A 210 19.01 -8.36 12.31
C PRO A 210 20.45 -8.13 11.84
N TYR A 211 21.43 -8.68 12.58
CA TYR A 211 22.86 -8.52 12.36
C TYR A 211 23.28 -7.05 12.18
N SER A 212 23.56 -6.60 10.95
CA SER A 212 24.00 -5.24 10.62
C SER A 212 22.86 -4.23 10.48
N GLN A 213 21.60 -4.64 10.59
CA GLN A 213 20.44 -3.74 10.53
C GLN A 213 20.53 -2.69 11.63
N GLN A 214 20.52 -1.41 11.22
CA GLN A 214 20.65 -0.26 12.11
C GLN A 214 19.49 -0.20 13.13
N GLN A 215 18.26 -0.35 12.64
CA GLN A 215 17.04 -0.30 13.44
C GLN A 215 15.96 -1.23 12.92
N TRP A 216 14.93 -1.47 13.72
CA TRP A 216 13.74 -2.22 13.29
C TRP A 216 12.53 -1.92 14.16
N TYR A 217 11.33 -2.01 13.57
CA TYR A 217 10.06 -2.03 14.30
C TYR A 217 9.28 -3.32 14.00
N THR A 218 8.92 -4.04 15.07
CA THR A 218 8.08 -5.23 15.00
C THR A 218 6.85 -5.03 15.88
N ARG A 219 5.64 -5.27 15.35
CA ARG A 219 4.43 -5.23 16.17
C ARG A 219 3.53 -6.44 16.03
N ASP A 220 2.77 -6.72 17.08
CA ASP A 220 1.65 -7.68 17.06
C ASP A 220 2.02 -9.02 16.41
N SER A 221 3.16 -9.58 16.81
CA SER A 221 3.81 -10.71 16.16
C SER A 221 4.26 -11.75 17.19
N SER A 222 4.71 -12.91 16.72
CA SER A 222 5.38 -13.92 17.53
C SER A 222 6.73 -14.26 16.90
N VAL A 223 7.79 -14.29 17.70
CA VAL A 223 9.13 -14.71 17.28
C VAL A 223 9.65 -15.80 18.24
N GLY A 224 10.35 -16.81 17.73
CA GLY A 224 11.03 -17.79 18.57
C GLY A 224 12.23 -17.19 19.33
N GLY A 225 12.82 -16.13 18.78
CA GLY A 225 13.86 -15.34 19.42
C GLY A 225 14.29 -14.14 18.59
N TRP A 226 15.18 -13.32 19.14
CA TRP A 226 15.73 -12.15 18.48
C TRP A 226 17.23 -12.03 18.77
N ALA A 227 18.07 -12.06 17.73
CA ALA A 227 19.49 -12.37 17.89
C ALA A 227 20.33 -11.20 18.45
N ASN A 228 20.10 -9.97 17.99
CA ASN A 228 20.92 -8.81 18.38
C ASN A 228 20.19 -7.47 18.15
N ALA A 229 20.83 -6.36 18.53
CA ALA A 229 20.44 -5.01 18.19
C ALA A 229 21.67 -4.18 17.84
N VAL A 230 21.50 -3.16 16.99
CA VAL A 230 22.55 -2.20 16.61
C VAL A 230 22.28 -0.84 17.24
N TRP A 231 21.33 -0.06 16.72
CA TRP A 231 21.01 1.26 17.26
C TRP A 231 19.66 1.31 17.95
N HIS A 232 18.59 0.77 17.34
CA HIS A 232 17.26 0.80 17.96
C HIS A 232 16.34 -0.31 17.45
N MET A 233 16.00 -1.26 18.33
CA MET A 233 15.06 -2.34 18.00
C MET A 233 13.82 -2.19 18.86
N VAL A 234 12.68 -1.92 18.22
CA VAL A 234 11.42 -1.57 18.89
C VAL A 234 10.38 -2.66 18.69
N PHE A 235 9.72 -3.04 19.79
CA PHE A 235 8.68 -4.06 19.84
C PHE A 235 7.45 -3.52 20.55
N SER A 236 6.27 -3.82 20.02
CA SER A 236 5.00 -3.62 20.73
C SER A 236 4.05 -4.78 20.44
N GLY A 237 3.49 -5.42 21.47
CA GLY A 237 2.61 -6.57 21.24
C GLY A 237 3.32 -7.80 20.69
N VAL A 238 4.64 -7.95 20.90
CA VAL A 238 5.41 -9.06 20.33
C VAL A 238 5.63 -10.16 21.37
N GLN A 239 5.14 -11.36 21.07
CA GLN A 239 5.41 -12.58 21.81
C GLN A 239 6.82 -13.07 21.47
N GLY A 240 7.63 -13.38 22.48
CA GLY A 240 9.03 -13.79 22.32
C GLY A 240 10.03 -12.66 22.05
N ALA A 241 9.59 -11.39 22.08
CA ALA A 241 10.50 -10.25 22.04
C ALA A 241 11.43 -10.23 23.27
N PRO A 242 12.67 -9.71 23.13
CA PRO A 242 13.56 -9.50 24.28
C PRO A 242 12.94 -8.49 25.25
N ALA A 243 13.24 -8.64 26.54
CA ALA A 243 12.80 -7.69 27.56
C ALA A 243 13.36 -6.29 27.29
N GLN A 244 12.68 -5.26 27.80
CA GLN A 244 13.14 -3.88 27.76
C GLN A 244 14.54 -3.77 28.38
N SER A 245 15.51 -3.21 27.63
CA SER A 245 16.90 -3.11 28.10
C SER A 245 17.67 -1.89 27.59
N PHE A 246 16.99 -0.96 26.89
CA PHE A 246 17.63 0.29 26.48
C PHE A 246 18.27 0.99 27.71
N PRO A 247 19.53 1.46 27.62
CA PRO A 247 20.30 1.70 26.40
C PRO A 247 21.11 0.52 25.84
N ASN A 248 21.46 -0.52 26.62
CA ASN A 248 22.35 -1.58 26.15
C ASN A 248 21.94 -2.99 26.66
N PRO A 249 21.53 -3.92 25.77
CA PRO A 249 21.30 -3.71 24.34
C PRO A 249 20.11 -2.76 24.09
N PRO A 250 20.06 -2.03 22.96
CA PRO A 250 19.07 -0.97 22.71
C PRO A 250 17.69 -1.51 22.29
N TYR A 251 17.10 -2.37 23.11
CA TYR A 251 15.73 -2.88 22.97
C TYR A 251 14.73 -1.95 23.66
N THR A 252 13.73 -1.50 22.89
CA THR A 252 12.52 -0.86 23.42
C THR A 252 11.35 -1.82 23.26
N THR A 253 10.83 -2.34 24.37
CA THR A 253 9.81 -3.42 24.35
C THR A 253 8.58 -3.02 25.14
N LEU A 254 7.47 -2.91 24.44
CA LEU A 254 6.14 -2.70 25.00
C LEU A 254 5.35 -4.01 24.94
N ASP A 255 4.65 -4.34 26.03
CA ASP A 255 3.88 -5.58 26.09
C ASP A 255 2.77 -5.63 25.04
N THR A 256 2.17 -4.47 24.73
CA THR A 256 1.05 -4.34 23.79
C THR A 256 1.24 -3.16 22.84
N THR A 257 0.60 -3.25 21.66
CA THR A 257 0.34 -2.10 20.80
C THR A 257 -0.98 -1.46 21.27
N PRO A 258 -1.01 -0.18 21.69
CA PRO A 258 -2.21 0.41 22.29
C PRO A 258 -3.46 0.31 21.41
N VAL A 259 -3.32 0.61 20.12
CA VAL A 259 -4.35 0.40 19.10
C VAL A 259 -3.68 -0.01 17.80
N SER A 260 -4.17 -1.07 17.17
CA SER A 260 -3.77 -1.44 15.82
C SER A 260 -4.95 -2.00 15.04
N ARG A 261 -4.89 -1.89 13.71
CA ARG A 261 -5.78 -2.59 12.78
C ARG A 261 -4.91 -3.09 11.65
N GLU A 262 -4.99 -4.37 11.34
CA GLU A 262 -4.19 -4.93 10.26
C GLU A 262 -4.66 -4.40 8.91
N LYS A 263 -3.73 -4.36 7.95
CA LYS A 263 -4.00 -3.83 6.62
C LYS A 263 -5.04 -4.72 5.92
N PRO A 264 -6.03 -4.12 5.22
CA PRO A 264 -6.86 -4.87 4.27
C PRO A 264 -6.03 -5.62 3.23
N PHE A 265 -6.45 -6.81 2.84
CA PHE A 265 -5.75 -7.60 1.82
C PHE A 265 -6.72 -8.35 0.90
N LEU A 266 -6.28 -8.56 -0.34
CA LEU A 266 -7.01 -9.34 -1.34
C LEU A 266 -6.84 -10.83 -1.04
N TYR A 267 -7.92 -11.59 -1.12
CA TYR A 267 -7.91 -13.05 -0.98
C TYR A 267 -8.99 -13.69 -1.87
N LEU A 268 -8.95 -15.01 -1.98
CA LEU A 268 -9.95 -15.82 -2.67
C LEU A 268 -10.88 -16.53 -1.68
N ASN A 269 -12.18 -16.39 -1.89
CA ASN A 269 -13.19 -17.26 -1.30
C ASN A 269 -13.72 -18.20 -2.40
N GLY A 270 -13.20 -19.43 -2.46
CA GLY A 270 -13.37 -20.28 -3.64
C GLY A 270 -12.68 -19.65 -4.85
N SER A 271 -13.45 -19.30 -5.89
CA SER A 271 -12.96 -18.58 -7.07
C SER A 271 -13.21 -17.06 -7.02
N GLU A 272 -13.89 -16.56 -5.99
CA GLU A 272 -14.26 -15.14 -5.89
C GLU A 272 -13.18 -14.32 -5.20
N TYR A 273 -12.72 -13.25 -5.85
CA TYR A 273 -11.89 -12.24 -5.19
C TYR A 273 -12.69 -11.43 -4.17
N ARG A 274 -12.11 -11.27 -2.99
CA ARG A 274 -12.64 -10.45 -1.91
C ARG A 274 -11.50 -9.69 -1.24
N VAL A 275 -11.84 -8.58 -0.58
CA VAL A 275 -10.91 -7.83 0.28
C VAL A 275 -11.33 -8.06 1.72
N PHE A 276 -10.46 -8.68 2.50
CA PHE A 276 -10.68 -8.85 3.93
C PHE A 276 -10.30 -7.56 4.67
N LEU A 277 -11.14 -7.14 5.61
CA LEU A 277 -10.99 -5.98 6.47
C LEU A 277 -10.81 -6.45 7.92
N PRO A 278 -9.56 -6.55 8.40
CA PRO A 278 -9.30 -6.96 9.78
C PRO A 278 -9.96 -6.03 10.80
N GLU A 279 -10.47 -6.61 11.89
CA GLU A 279 -11.03 -5.85 13.01
C GLU A 279 -9.94 -5.03 13.71
N ARG A 280 -10.31 -3.85 14.23
CA ARG A 280 -9.44 -3.05 15.10
C ARG A 280 -9.22 -3.79 16.43
N ARG A 281 -7.97 -3.87 16.87
CA ARG A 281 -7.59 -4.36 18.19
C ARG A 281 -7.08 -3.23 19.08
N THR A 282 -7.40 -3.31 20.36
CA THR A 282 -6.85 -2.47 21.42
C THR A 282 -5.96 -3.31 22.32
N ASN A 283 -4.84 -2.76 22.78
CA ASN A 283 -3.83 -3.50 23.56
C ASN A 283 -3.43 -4.81 22.84
N ALA A 284 -3.17 -4.72 21.55
CA ALA A 284 -2.89 -5.87 20.70
C ALA A 284 -1.57 -6.54 21.10
N ARG A 285 -1.57 -7.88 21.08
CA ARG A 285 -0.42 -8.74 21.31
C ARG A 285 -0.56 -10.03 20.50
N GLY A 286 0.52 -10.44 19.85
CA GLY A 286 0.52 -11.60 18.94
C GLY A 286 -0.29 -11.36 17.65
N THR A 287 -0.31 -12.40 16.82
CA THR A 287 -0.95 -12.34 15.49
C THR A 287 -2.47 -12.36 15.57
N THR A 288 -3.14 -11.86 14.53
CA THR A 288 -4.60 -11.89 14.37
C THR A 288 -5.14 -13.25 13.94
N TRP A 289 -4.27 -14.12 13.45
CA TRP A 289 -4.63 -15.36 12.73
C TRP A 289 -4.08 -16.63 13.40
N GLY A 290 -3.19 -16.51 14.40
CA GLY A 290 -2.60 -17.66 15.07
C GLY A 290 -3.58 -18.49 15.91
N SER A 291 -4.75 -17.93 16.26
CA SER A 291 -5.81 -18.60 17.01
C SER A 291 -7.00 -19.02 16.14
N GLY A 292 -6.79 -19.19 14.82
CA GLY A 292 -7.83 -19.56 13.85
C GLY A 292 -8.25 -18.41 12.94
N THR A 293 -9.50 -18.41 12.51
CA THR A 293 -10.02 -17.42 11.55
C THR A 293 -9.84 -15.99 12.09
N PRO A 294 -9.16 -15.09 11.35
CA PRO A 294 -9.01 -13.70 11.77
C PRO A 294 -10.38 -13.03 11.89
N ARG A 295 -10.55 -12.17 12.90
CA ARG A 295 -11.77 -11.36 13.03
C ARG A 295 -11.76 -10.18 12.05
N GLY A 296 -12.89 -9.95 11.40
CA GLY A 296 -13.04 -8.92 10.39
C GLY A 296 -14.24 -9.17 9.50
N THR A 297 -14.38 -8.35 8.46
CA THR A 297 -15.43 -8.49 7.42
C THR A 297 -14.79 -8.64 6.05
N SER A 298 -15.55 -9.13 5.07
CA SER A 298 -15.07 -9.28 3.68
C SER A 298 -15.98 -8.50 2.73
N LEU A 299 -15.37 -7.70 1.88
CA LEU A 299 -16.04 -7.01 0.79
C LEU A 299 -15.79 -7.77 -0.52
N PRO A 300 -16.82 -8.08 -1.33
CA PRO A 300 -16.60 -8.68 -2.63
C PRO A 300 -15.93 -7.69 -3.57
N LEU A 301 -15.10 -8.17 -4.52
CA LEU A 301 -14.43 -7.31 -5.49
C LEU A 301 -15.43 -6.50 -6.35
N THR A 302 -16.67 -6.97 -6.50
CA THR A 302 -17.77 -6.24 -7.15
C THR A 302 -18.18 -4.95 -6.45
N GLN A 303 -17.69 -4.67 -5.23
CA GLN A 303 -17.84 -3.38 -4.54
C GLN A 303 -16.62 -2.46 -4.73
N PHE A 304 -15.62 -2.86 -5.52
CA PHE A 304 -14.44 -2.06 -5.83
C PHE A 304 -14.45 -1.65 -7.30
N TYR A 305 -14.14 -0.40 -7.58
CA TYR A 305 -13.68 0.00 -8.89
C TYR A 305 -12.22 -0.44 -9.06
N VAL A 306 -11.97 -1.35 -9.99
CA VAL A 306 -10.63 -1.86 -10.31
C VAL A 306 -9.95 -0.90 -11.27
N ALA A 307 -9.17 0.02 -10.71
CA ALA A 307 -8.49 1.08 -11.44
C ALA A 307 -7.22 0.57 -12.12
N ARG A 308 -6.98 1.02 -13.34
CA ARG A 308 -5.77 0.75 -14.14
C ARG A 308 -5.15 2.06 -14.62
N PRO A 309 -3.83 2.09 -14.90
CA PRO A 309 -3.19 3.26 -15.48
C PRO A 309 -3.94 3.78 -16.71
N GLY A 310 -4.04 5.11 -16.83
CA GLY A 310 -4.84 5.80 -17.86
C GLY A 310 -6.24 6.21 -17.41
N VAL A 311 -6.72 5.74 -16.25
CA VAL A 311 -7.95 6.27 -15.62
C VAL A 311 -7.73 7.70 -15.10
N THR A 312 -8.73 8.56 -15.24
CA THR A 312 -8.67 9.94 -14.75
C THR A 312 -9.05 10.03 -13.27
N ALA A 313 -8.52 11.05 -12.56
CA ALA A 313 -8.93 11.35 -11.20
C ALA A 313 -10.45 11.62 -11.09
N ALA A 314 -11.05 12.24 -12.12
CA ALA A 314 -12.50 12.42 -12.19
C ALA A 314 -13.29 11.10 -12.16
N THR A 315 -12.79 10.07 -12.85
CA THR A 315 -13.41 8.74 -12.87
C THR A 315 -13.25 8.03 -11.53
N LEU A 316 -12.08 8.14 -10.89
CA LEU A 316 -11.84 7.60 -9.55
C LEU A 316 -12.79 8.24 -8.52
N ASN A 317 -12.95 9.56 -8.56
CA ASN A 317 -13.89 10.28 -7.70
C ASN A 317 -15.34 9.90 -8.00
N ALA A 318 -15.72 9.73 -9.27
CA ALA A 318 -17.06 9.27 -9.63
C ALA A 318 -17.36 7.87 -9.06
N ALA A 319 -16.39 6.95 -9.07
CA ALA A 319 -16.54 5.63 -8.46
C ALA A 319 -16.74 5.72 -6.94
N LEU A 320 -15.96 6.57 -6.26
CA LEU A 320 -16.11 6.81 -4.82
C LEU A 320 -17.47 7.43 -4.48
N THR A 321 -17.93 8.42 -5.24
CA THR A 321 -19.26 9.03 -5.09
C THR A 321 -20.39 8.02 -5.31
N GLN A 322 -20.21 7.06 -6.22
CA GLN A 322 -21.19 5.99 -6.48
C GLN A 322 -21.27 4.93 -5.37
N GLY A 323 -20.39 4.99 -4.35
CA GLY A 323 -20.39 4.03 -3.26
C GLY A 323 -19.37 2.89 -3.43
N LEU A 324 -18.59 2.86 -4.51
CA LEU A 324 -17.52 1.88 -4.68
C LEU A 324 -16.31 2.22 -3.81
N HIS A 325 -15.51 1.20 -3.54
CA HIS A 325 -14.14 1.31 -3.04
C HIS A 325 -13.16 1.40 -4.21
N LEU A 326 -11.87 1.63 -3.96
CA LEU A 326 -10.85 1.62 -5.01
C LEU A 326 -9.85 0.48 -4.80
N LEU A 327 -9.62 -0.30 -5.85
CA LEU A 327 -8.47 -1.19 -5.96
C LEU A 327 -7.57 -0.67 -7.09
N LEU A 328 -6.41 -0.14 -6.72
CA LEU A 328 -5.42 0.37 -7.67
C LEU A 328 -4.48 -0.76 -8.08
N THR A 329 -4.61 -1.23 -9.30
CA THR A 329 -3.72 -2.25 -9.88
C THR A 329 -2.29 -1.71 -10.07
N PRO A 330 -1.27 -2.56 -10.23
CA PRO A 330 0.13 -2.11 -10.32
C PRO A 330 0.37 -1.20 -11.53
N GLY A 331 0.78 0.03 -11.27
CA GLY A 331 1.11 1.02 -12.29
C GLY A 331 1.23 2.44 -11.73
N ILE A 332 1.46 3.40 -12.63
CA ILE A 332 1.59 4.83 -12.32
C ILE A 332 0.34 5.55 -12.79
N TYR A 333 -0.24 6.38 -11.92
CA TYR A 333 -1.49 7.11 -12.12
C TYR A 333 -1.19 8.60 -12.01
N HIS A 334 -1.33 9.31 -13.11
CA HIS A 334 -1.24 10.77 -13.16
C HIS A 334 -2.60 11.38 -12.79
N LEU A 335 -2.58 12.39 -11.91
CA LEU A 335 -3.78 12.98 -11.33
C LEU A 335 -3.78 14.50 -11.56
N ASP A 336 -4.79 15.00 -12.27
CA ASP A 336 -5.03 16.43 -12.50
C ASP A 336 -5.84 17.11 -11.38
N GLN A 337 -6.39 16.32 -10.46
CA GLN A 337 -7.08 16.75 -9.24
C GLN A 337 -6.96 15.67 -8.16
N PRO A 338 -7.18 16.00 -6.87
CA PRO A 338 -7.10 15.02 -5.80
C PRO A 338 -8.13 13.90 -5.93
N ILE A 339 -7.74 12.68 -5.55
CA ILE A 339 -8.70 11.64 -5.19
C ILE A 339 -9.36 12.06 -3.86
N GLN A 340 -10.68 12.23 -3.87
CA GLN A 340 -11.48 12.68 -2.73
C GLN A 340 -12.17 11.49 -2.07
N VAL A 341 -11.77 11.17 -0.84
CA VAL A 341 -12.37 10.10 -0.05
C VAL A 341 -13.28 10.73 0.99
N ASP A 342 -14.57 10.85 0.63
CA ASP A 342 -15.58 11.57 1.41
C ASP A 342 -16.65 10.66 2.04
N ARG A 343 -16.45 9.33 1.99
CA ARG A 343 -17.37 8.33 2.54
C ARG A 343 -16.70 7.51 3.63
N ALA A 344 -17.30 7.49 4.82
CA ALA A 344 -16.86 6.66 5.93
C ALA A 344 -16.70 5.19 5.51
N GLY A 345 -15.66 4.53 6.02
CA GLY A 345 -15.38 3.12 5.72
C GLY A 345 -14.88 2.84 4.31
N THR A 346 -14.56 3.85 3.50
CA THR A 346 -13.96 3.64 2.18
C THR A 346 -12.59 2.98 2.27
N VAL A 347 -12.39 1.93 1.47
CA VAL A 347 -11.10 1.28 1.26
C VAL A 347 -10.48 1.77 -0.06
N VAL A 348 -9.24 2.24 0.00
CA VAL A 348 -8.38 2.47 -1.16
C VAL A 348 -7.17 1.56 -0.99
N LEU A 349 -7.13 0.47 -1.78
CA LEU A 349 -6.09 -0.56 -1.69
C LEU A 349 -5.23 -0.55 -2.94
N GLY A 350 -3.91 -0.46 -2.78
CA GLY A 350 -2.95 -0.57 -3.89
C GLY A 350 -2.33 -1.97 -3.97
N LEU A 351 -2.12 -2.46 -5.18
CA LEU A 351 -1.34 -3.67 -5.48
C LEU A 351 -0.03 -3.28 -6.16
N GLY A 352 1.05 -4.03 -5.92
CA GLY A 352 2.30 -3.91 -6.68
C GLY A 352 2.87 -2.51 -6.74
N TYR A 353 2.81 -1.76 -5.64
CA TYR A 353 3.30 -0.38 -5.56
C TYR A 353 2.62 0.59 -6.57
N ALA A 354 1.30 0.46 -6.75
CA ALA A 354 0.48 1.49 -7.40
C ALA A 354 0.87 2.90 -6.91
N THR A 355 1.26 3.77 -7.84
CA THR A 355 1.87 5.07 -7.53
C THR A 355 0.99 6.18 -8.08
N LEU A 356 0.59 7.11 -7.21
CA LEU A 356 -0.15 8.31 -7.59
C LEU A 356 0.84 9.47 -7.78
N ILE A 357 0.83 10.11 -8.95
CA ILE A 357 1.62 11.29 -9.27
C ILE A 357 0.64 12.45 -9.46
N PRO A 358 0.61 13.44 -8.54
CA PRO A 358 -0.17 14.64 -8.76
C PRO A 358 0.51 15.55 -9.78
N ASP A 359 -0.21 15.87 -10.84
CA ASP A 359 0.21 16.85 -11.84
C ASP A 359 -0.14 18.27 -11.36
N ASN A 360 0.52 19.28 -11.94
CA ASN A 360 0.17 20.69 -11.72
C ASN A 360 0.13 21.15 -10.25
N GLY A 361 0.84 20.45 -9.36
CA GLY A 361 0.91 20.80 -7.93
C GLY A 361 -0.34 20.46 -7.12
N VAL A 362 -1.24 19.63 -7.63
CA VAL A 362 -2.42 19.21 -6.84
C VAL A 362 -2.04 18.28 -5.68
N THR A 363 -2.95 18.12 -4.73
CA THR A 363 -2.82 17.05 -3.73
C THR A 363 -3.17 15.70 -4.37
N ALA A 364 -2.42 14.64 -4.11
CA ALA A 364 -2.71 13.33 -4.71
C ALA A 364 -4.00 12.68 -4.15
N LEU A 365 -4.16 12.69 -2.83
CA LEU A 365 -5.31 12.09 -2.14
C LEU A 365 -5.69 12.94 -0.92
N ARG A 366 -6.98 13.21 -0.78
CA ARG A 366 -7.56 13.92 0.36
C ARG A 366 -8.66 13.05 0.97
N THR A 367 -8.59 12.83 2.26
CA THR A 367 -9.66 12.20 3.05
C THR A 367 -10.43 13.29 3.80
N ALA A 368 -11.76 13.28 3.72
CA ALA A 368 -12.60 14.14 4.56
C ALA A 368 -12.64 13.64 6.01
N ASP A 369 -13.26 14.44 6.88
CA ASP A 369 -13.50 14.10 8.29
C ASP A 369 -14.68 13.12 8.41
N VAL A 370 -14.44 11.84 8.05
CA VAL A 370 -15.47 10.78 7.91
C VAL A 370 -15.15 9.48 8.63
#